data_AF-A0A2A4WM32-F1
#
_entry.id   AF-A0A2A4WM32-F1
#
_cell.length_a   1.000
_cell.length_b   1.000
_cell.length_c   1.000
_cell.angle_alpha   90.00
_cell.angle_beta   90.00
_cell.angle_gamma   90.00
#
_symmetry.space_group_name_H-M   'P 1'
#
loop_
_entity.id
_entity.type
_entity.pdbx_description
1 polymer ?
#
loop_
_entity_poly.entity_id
_entity_poly.type
_entity_poly.pdbx_seq_one_letter_code
_entity_poly.pdbx_strand_id
1 'polypeptide(L)'
;MAMSLFTENEQRRINNIEELQNKPCLIDTPASLDLDSTFTLRPPMCTIQLDGGRKDKMRPGDILGALTGEAGLEGKQIGKIDIFDRSSYVAIEHDAVRQALNYLANGKVKGRFVRARKIKN
;
A
#
# COMPACT_ATOMS: atom_id res chain seq x y z
N MET A 1 -8.93 -23.56 -4.78
CA MET A 1 -9.99 -23.40 -5.78
C MET A 1 -9.50 -22.40 -6.81
N ALA A 2 -9.79 -22.60 -8.09
CA ALA A 2 -9.45 -21.67 -9.16
C ALA A 2 -10.75 -21.18 -9.80
N MET A 3 -10.85 -19.88 -10.05
CA MET A 3 -12.00 -19.25 -10.71
C MET A 3 -11.48 -18.49 -11.94
N SER A 4 -12.28 -18.50 -13.01
CA SER A 4 -11.97 -17.78 -14.24
C SER A 4 -13.02 -16.69 -14.45
N LEU A 5 -12.56 -15.47 -14.79
CA LEU A 5 -13.44 -14.38 -15.17
C LEU A 5 -13.55 -14.34 -16.70
N PHE A 6 -14.75 -14.10 -17.20
CA PHE A 6 -15.00 -13.91 -18.63
C PHE A 6 -16.09 -12.85 -18.83
N THR A 7 -16.14 -12.30 -20.03
CA THR A 7 -17.18 -11.36 -20.47
C THR A 7 -18.15 -12.03 -21.43
N GLU A 8 -19.32 -11.43 -21.69
CA GLU A 8 -20.32 -11.98 -22.63
C GLU A 8 -19.73 -12.27 -24.02
N ASN A 9 -18.81 -11.43 -24.50
CA ASN A 9 -18.10 -11.61 -25.78
C ASN A 9 -17.21 -12.87 -25.82
N GLU A 10 -16.92 -13.48 -24.67
CA GLU A 10 -16.10 -14.68 -24.54
C GLU A 10 -16.94 -15.96 -24.38
N GLN A 11 -18.28 -15.89 -24.48
CA GLN A 11 -19.18 -17.04 -24.34
C GLN A 11 -18.79 -18.22 -25.24
N ARG A 12 -18.29 -17.93 -26.45
CA ARG A 12 -17.80 -18.98 -27.36
C ARG A 12 -16.70 -19.85 -26.74
N ARG A 13 -15.82 -19.26 -25.92
CA ARG A 13 -14.76 -20.02 -25.23
C ARG A 13 -15.34 -20.94 -24.16
N ILE A 14 -16.37 -20.50 -23.45
CA ILE A 14 -17.06 -21.32 -22.45
C ILE A 14 -17.74 -22.52 -23.12
N ASN A 15 -18.48 -22.29 -24.20
CA ASN A 15 -19.15 -23.36 -24.94
C ASN A 15 -18.17 -24.44 -25.42
N ASN A 16 -17.01 -24.03 -25.95
CA ASN A 16 -15.96 -24.97 -26.36
C ASN A 16 -15.42 -25.79 -25.17
N ILE A 17 -15.30 -25.19 -23.98
CA ILE A 17 -14.85 -25.90 -22.77
C ILE A 17 -15.90 -26.92 -22.34
N GLU A 18 -17.18 -26.57 -22.37
CA GLU A 18 -18.28 -27.46 -22.02
C GLU A 18 -18.35 -28.67 -22.96
N GLU A 19 -18.16 -28.43 -24.27
CA GLU A 19 -18.11 -29.48 -25.29
C GLU A 19 -16.93 -30.43 -25.05
N LEU A 20 -15.73 -29.89 -24.83
CA LEU A 20 -14.53 -30.71 -24.54
C LEU A 20 -14.63 -31.49 -23.24
N GLN A 21 -15.27 -30.93 -22.21
CA GLN A 21 -15.44 -31.60 -20.92
C GLN A 21 -16.71 -32.46 -20.84
N ASN A 22 -17.56 -32.42 -21.87
CA ASN A 22 -18.86 -33.05 -21.94
C ASN A 22 -19.74 -32.77 -20.69
N LYS A 23 -19.68 -31.54 -20.17
CA LYS A 23 -20.45 -31.08 -19.01
C LYS A 23 -20.59 -29.55 -19.02
N PRO A 24 -21.70 -29.00 -18.50
CA PRO A 24 -21.86 -27.56 -18.37
C PRO A 24 -20.88 -26.96 -17.34
N CYS A 25 -20.50 -25.70 -17.57
CA CYS A 25 -19.73 -24.92 -16.62
C CYS A 25 -20.67 -24.30 -15.57
N LEU A 26 -20.20 -24.24 -14.32
CA LEU A 26 -20.87 -23.47 -13.29
C LEU A 26 -20.55 -21.98 -13.52
N ILE A 27 -21.51 -21.27 -14.10
CA ILE A 27 -21.43 -19.83 -14.35
C ILE A 27 -22.22 -19.12 -13.27
N ASP A 28 -21.62 -18.09 -12.69
CA ASP A 28 -22.25 -17.28 -11.65
C ASP A 28 -21.96 -15.80 -11.90
N THR A 29 -22.70 -14.93 -11.22
CA THR A 29 -22.55 -13.48 -11.33
C THR A 29 -21.91 -12.91 -10.08
N PRO A 30 -21.14 -11.81 -10.15
CA PRO A 30 -20.59 -11.18 -8.95
C PRO A 30 -21.65 -10.77 -7.92
N ALA A 31 -22.90 -10.55 -8.34
CA ALA A 31 -24.00 -10.11 -7.48
C ALA A 31 -24.58 -11.23 -6.58
N SER A 32 -24.34 -12.50 -6.90
CA SER A 32 -24.78 -13.64 -6.08
C SER A 32 -23.81 -13.97 -4.94
N LEU A 33 -22.60 -13.38 -4.96
CA LEU A 33 -21.59 -13.59 -3.94
C LEU A 33 -22.07 -13.05 -2.60
N ASP A 34 -21.85 -13.83 -1.54
CA ASP A 34 -22.05 -13.38 -0.16
C ASP A 34 -20.93 -12.41 0.21
N LEU A 35 -21.15 -11.14 -0.12
CA LEU A 35 -20.21 -10.07 0.14
C LEU A 35 -20.23 -9.74 1.63
N ASP A 36 -19.13 -10.03 2.31
CA ASP A 36 -18.89 -9.47 3.63
C ASP A 36 -18.73 -7.94 3.50
N SER A 37 -19.80 -7.22 3.80
CA SER A 37 -19.82 -5.75 3.79
C SER A 37 -18.80 -5.10 4.74
N THR A 38 -18.23 -5.87 5.68
CA THR A 38 -17.18 -5.41 6.60
C THR A 38 -15.77 -5.67 6.07
N PHE A 39 -15.61 -6.54 5.08
CA PHE A 39 -14.32 -6.84 4.48
C PHE A 39 -13.81 -5.63 3.70
N THR A 40 -12.61 -5.17 4.04
CA THR A 40 -11.92 -4.13 3.27
C THR A 40 -10.52 -4.61 2.90
N LEU A 41 -10.24 -4.64 1.60
CA LEU A 41 -8.90 -4.92 1.11
C LEU A 41 -8.02 -3.69 1.34
N ARG A 42 -7.09 -3.78 2.28
CA ARG A 42 -6.13 -2.72 2.57
C ARG A 42 -4.73 -3.14 2.15
N PRO A 43 -3.95 -2.25 1.51
CA PRO A 43 -2.53 -2.54 1.29
C PRO A 43 -1.83 -2.70 2.64
N PRO A 44 -0.77 -3.52 2.75
CA PRO A 44 -0.05 -3.71 4.01
C PRO A 44 0.66 -2.43 4.48
N MET A 45 0.97 -1.53 3.54
CA MET A 45 1.75 -0.31 3.77
C MET A 45 0.93 0.93 3.45
N CYS A 46 1.22 2.01 4.18
CA CYS A 46 0.69 3.34 3.93
C CYS A 46 1.83 4.34 3.71
N THR A 47 1.63 5.31 2.83
CA THR A 47 2.65 6.30 2.49
C THR A 47 2.52 7.56 3.33
N ILE A 48 3.62 7.98 3.96
CA ILE A 48 3.78 9.29 4.58
C ILE A 48 4.63 10.15 3.65
N GLN A 49 4.17 11.38 3.40
CA GLN A 49 4.93 12.41 2.69
C GLN A 49 5.55 13.37 3.69
N LEU A 50 6.81 13.72 3.47
CA LEU A 50 7.58 14.71 4.22
C LEU A 50 7.86 15.93 3.33
N ASP A 51 7.71 17.13 3.88
CA ASP A 51 8.06 18.41 3.24
C ASP A 51 9.58 18.68 3.34
N GLY A 52 10.37 17.73 2.81
CA GLY A 52 11.81 17.85 2.72
C GLY A 52 12.37 16.89 1.70
N GLY A 53 13.29 17.34 0.86
CA GLY A 53 13.80 16.58 -0.28
C GLY A 53 15.31 16.74 -0.53
N ARG A 54 15.75 16.52 -1.78
CA ARG A 54 17.16 16.66 -2.18
C ARG A 54 17.70 18.05 -1.92
N LYS A 55 16.88 19.09 -2.12
CA LYS A 55 17.26 20.50 -1.86
C LYS A 55 17.49 20.76 -0.37
N ASP A 56 16.85 19.99 0.49
CA ASP A 56 17.08 19.97 1.94
C ASP A 56 18.25 19.09 2.35
N LYS A 57 18.96 18.51 1.37
CA LYS A 57 20.02 17.50 1.53
C LYS A 57 19.52 16.22 2.19
N MET A 58 18.23 15.92 2.11
CA MET A 58 17.66 14.69 2.65
C MET A 58 18.17 13.47 1.88
N ARG A 59 18.38 12.37 2.60
CA ARG A 59 18.77 11.05 2.08
C ARG A 59 17.85 9.98 2.68
N PRO A 60 17.68 8.82 2.02
CA PRO A 60 16.89 7.73 2.58
C PRO A 60 17.34 7.33 4.00
N GLY A 61 18.65 7.28 4.23
CA GLY A 61 19.22 6.98 5.55
C GLY A 61 18.88 8.01 6.63
N ASP A 62 18.67 9.28 6.29
CA ASP A 62 18.25 10.31 7.26
C ASP A 62 16.83 10.01 7.77
N ILE A 63 15.92 9.60 6.87
CA ILE A 63 14.53 9.27 7.21
C ILE A 63 14.49 7.94 7.96
N LEU A 64 15.22 6.93 7.46
CA LEU A 64 15.32 5.62 8.11
C LEU A 64 15.82 5.76 9.54
N GLY A 65 16.95 6.46 9.74
CA GLY A 65 17.57 6.62 11.06
C GLY A 65 16.70 7.41 12.04
N ALA A 66 15.95 8.41 11.57
CA ALA A 66 15.02 9.15 12.43
C ALA A 66 13.85 8.26 12.91
N LEU A 67 13.32 7.41 12.01
CA LEU A 67 12.21 6.51 12.32
C LEU A 67 12.62 5.28 13.13
N THR A 68 13.79 4.69 12.87
CA THR A 68 14.25 3.53 13.64
C THR A 68 14.96 3.90 14.94
N GLY A 69 15.59 5.08 14.99
CA GLY A 69 16.27 5.59 16.17
C GLY A 69 15.27 6.18 17.16
N GLU A 70 15.01 7.47 17.03
CA GLU A 70 14.22 8.22 18.02
C GLU A 70 12.74 7.85 18.01
N ALA A 71 12.17 7.50 16.85
CA ALA A 71 10.77 7.08 16.80
C ALA A 71 10.59 5.61 17.25
N GLY A 72 11.65 4.81 17.31
CA GLY A 72 11.63 3.42 17.79
C GLY A 72 10.87 2.43 16.92
N LEU A 73 10.70 2.70 15.62
CA LEU A 73 10.11 1.73 14.68
C LEU A 73 11.12 0.63 14.36
N GLU A 74 10.63 -0.59 14.13
CA GLU A 74 11.49 -1.63 13.58
C GLU A 74 11.76 -1.38 12.08
N GLY A 75 12.97 -1.69 11.61
CA GLY A 75 13.32 -1.50 10.20
C GLY A 75 12.41 -2.23 9.21
N LYS A 76 11.81 -3.36 9.63
CA LYS A 76 10.85 -4.13 8.80
C LYS A 76 9.52 -3.38 8.58
N GLN A 77 9.16 -2.48 9.49
CA GLN A 77 7.95 -1.66 9.40
C GLN A 77 8.10 -0.50 8.41
N ILE A 78 9.30 -0.30 7.87
CA ILE A 78 9.66 0.77 6.95
C ILE A 78 9.94 0.16 5.58
N GLY A 79 9.11 0.50 4.62
CA GLY A 79 9.25 0.08 3.24
C GLY A 79 10.10 1.06 2.41
N LYS A 80 9.72 1.19 1.14
CA LYS A 80 10.41 2.03 0.17
C LYS A 80 10.47 3.50 0.62
N ILE A 81 11.64 4.12 0.47
CA ILE A 81 11.87 5.55 0.68
C ILE A 81 12.25 6.19 -0.66
N ASP A 82 11.44 7.13 -1.12
CA ASP A 82 11.69 7.90 -2.35
C ASP A 82 11.97 9.36 -2.01
N ILE A 83 13.06 9.91 -2.54
CA ILE A 83 13.47 11.30 -2.32
C ILE A 83 13.29 12.10 -3.62
N PHE A 84 12.48 13.15 -3.58
CA PHE A 84 12.29 14.14 -4.65
C PHE A 84 12.94 15.47 -4.27
N ASP A 85 12.87 16.47 -5.14
CA ASP A 85 13.59 17.73 -4.94
C ASP A 85 13.16 18.49 -3.67
N ARG A 86 11.85 18.52 -3.40
CA ARG A 86 11.23 19.29 -2.31
C ARG A 86 10.43 18.44 -1.31
N SER A 87 10.32 17.15 -1.57
CA SER A 87 9.54 16.23 -0.76
C SER A 87 10.18 14.85 -0.75
N SER A 88 9.81 14.06 0.24
CA SER A 88 10.18 12.66 0.35
C SER A 88 8.95 11.85 0.73
N TYR A 89 8.97 10.56 0.38
CA TYR A 89 7.89 9.63 0.68
C TYR A 89 8.48 8.38 1.31
N VAL A 90 7.81 7.87 2.33
CA VAL A 90 8.16 6.63 2.99
C VAL A 90 6.93 5.75 3.17
N ALA A 91 7.03 4.50 2.76
CA ALA A 91 6.03 3.48 3.05
C ALA A 91 6.23 2.97 4.48
N ILE A 92 5.15 2.89 5.25
CA ILE A 92 5.14 2.49 6.67
C ILE A 92 4.01 1.48 6.89
N GLU A 93 4.27 0.43 7.66
CA GLU A 93 3.22 -0.53 8.05
C GLU A 93 2.08 0.15 8.79
N HIS A 94 0.85 -0.33 8.56
CA HIS A 94 -0.37 0.35 9.00
C HIS A 94 -0.43 0.62 10.51
N ASP A 95 0.08 -0.30 11.32
CA ASP A 95 0.15 -0.23 12.78
C ASP A 95 1.19 0.81 13.27
N ALA A 96 2.29 0.97 12.54
CA ALA A 96 3.37 1.90 12.84
C ALA A 96 3.09 3.35 12.38
N VAL A 97 2.11 3.59 11.50
CA VAL A 97 1.80 4.93 10.96
C VAL A 97 1.56 5.97 12.05
N ARG A 98 0.81 5.61 13.10
CA ARG A 98 0.49 6.56 14.18
C ARG A 98 1.75 6.97 14.95
N GLN A 99 2.61 6.02 15.25
CA GLN A 99 3.89 6.25 15.92
C GLN A 99 4.81 7.12 15.06
N ALA A 100 4.94 6.79 13.76
CA ALA A 100 5.72 7.58 12.81
C ALA A 100 5.23 9.04 12.71
N LEU A 101 3.92 9.27 12.58
CA LEU A 101 3.36 10.63 12.49
C LEU A 101 3.54 11.42 13.80
N ASN A 102 3.34 10.77 14.95
CA ASN A 102 3.56 11.40 16.26
C ASN A 102 5.02 11.85 16.42
N TYR A 103 5.96 11.02 16.01
CA TYR A 103 7.37 11.39 15.98
C TYR A 103 7.62 12.52 14.99
N LEU A 104 7.18 12.41 13.74
CA LEU A 104 7.45 13.45 12.72
C LEU A 104 6.83 14.81 13.07
N ALA A 105 5.78 14.86 13.89
CA ALA A 105 5.21 16.09 14.40
C ALA A 105 6.08 16.82 15.44
N ASN A 106 6.87 16.09 16.23
CA ASN A 106 7.61 16.62 17.38
C ASN A 106 9.13 16.40 17.33
N GLY A 107 9.58 15.50 16.47
CA GLY A 107 10.95 15.06 16.30
C GLY A 107 11.65 15.75 15.13
N LYS A 108 12.90 15.36 14.90
CA LYS A 108 13.75 15.97 13.89
C LYS A 108 14.28 14.93 12.93
N VAL A 109 14.08 15.16 11.63
CA VAL A 109 14.77 14.40 10.58
C VAL A 109 15.99 15.21 10.16
N LYS A 110 17.19 14.66 10.26
CA LYS A 110 18.44 15.38 9.92
C LYS A 110 18.56 16.73 10.67
N GLY A 111 18.25 16.71 11.97
CA GLY A 111 18.37 17.88 12.86
C GLY A 111 17.36 19.00 12.64
N ARG A 112 16.34 18.83 11.77
CA ARG A 112 15.30 19.84 11.53
C ARG A 112 13.89 19.27 11.66
N PHE A 113 12.94 20.12 12.02
CA PHE A 113 11.53 19.79 11.95
C PHE A 113 11.09 19.68 10.48
N VAL A 114 10.34 18.64 10.16
CA VAL A 114 9.83 18.40 8.81
C VAL A 114 8.34 18.11 8.92
N ARG A 115 7.53 18.90 8.22
CA ARG A 115 6.09 18.63 8.17
C ARG A 115 5.87 17.30 7.46
N ALA A 116 5.03 16.47 8.05
CA ALA A 116 4.68 15.17 7.48
C ALA A 116 3.17 14.97 7.48
N ARG A 117 2.68 14.26 6.47
CA ARG A 117 1.27 13.90 6.36
C ARG A 117 1.11 12.52 5.75
N LYS A 118 0.10 11.80 6.22
CA LYS A 118 -0.38 10.58 5.56
C LYS A 118 -0.97 10.95 4.20
N ILE A 119 -0.55 10.27 3.15
CA ILE A 119 -1.20 10.38 1.84
C ILE A 119 -2.43 9.47 1.86
N LYS A 120 -3.58 10.01 1.44
CA LYS A 120 -4.79 9.21 1.22
C LYS A 120 -4.60 8.43 -0.08
N ASN A 121 -4.82 7.12 -0.01
CA ASN A 121 -5.07 6.31 -1.20
C ASN A 121 -6.52 6.53 -1.64
#